data_AF-A0A6G4WI85-F1
#
_entry.id   AF-A0A6G4WI85-F1
#
_cell.length_a   1.000
_cell.length_b   1.000
_cell.length_c   1.000
_cell.angle_alpha   90.00
_cell.angle_beta   90.00
_cell.angle_gamma   90.00
#
_symmetry.space_group_name_H-M   'P 1'
#
loop_
_entity.id
_entity.type
_entity.pdbx_description
1 polymer ?
#
loop_
_entity_poly.entity_id
_entity_poly.type
_entity_poly.pdbx_seq_one_letter_code
_entity_poly.pdbx_strand_id
1 'polypeptide(L)' 'MLREMYWTKPVRVEAAGRFRVISSTRAAAQWLLYHWPTEGGPEHRAARLACNAVLKN' A
#
# COMPACT_ATOMS: atom_id res chain seq x y z
N MET A 1 -4.99 -6.33 -22.29
CA MET A 1 -3.66 -6.02 -21.71
C MET A 1 -3.87 -4.89 -20.71
N LEU A 2 -4.16 -5.20 -19.45
CA LEU A 2 -4.48 -4.21 -18.42
C LEU A 2 -3.20 -3.46 -18.05
N ARG A 3 -2.98 -2.30 -18.67
CA ARG A 3 -1.95 -1.35 -18.25
C ARG A 3 -2.34 -0.82 -16.87
N GLU A 4 -1.82 -1.52 -15.86
CA GLU A 4 -1.09 -0.94 -14.74
C GLU A 4 -1.84 0.19 -14.02
N MET A 5 -2.60 -0.20 -12.99
CA MET A 5 -3.06 0.68 -11.89
C MET A 5 -1.89 1.17 -11.02
N TYR A 6 -0.76 1.52 -11.63
CA TYR A 6 0.37 2.10 -10.93
C TYR A 6 0.14 3.60 -10.78
N TRP A 7 0.36 4.09 -9.56
CA TRP A 7 0.23 5.52 -9.27
C TRP A 7 1.15 6.31 -10.21
N THR A 8 0.58 7.19 -11.01
CA THR A 8 1.32 8.05 -11.96
C THR A 8 2.00 9.23 -11.29
N LYS A 9 1.64 9.52 -10.03
CA LYS A 9 2.22 10.58 -9.21
C LYS A 9 2.42 10.10 -7.77
N PRO A 10 3.45 10.59 -7.06
CA PRO A 10 3.63 10.29 -5.65
C PRO A 10 2.41 10.74 -4.83
N VAL A 11 1.95 9.89 -3.92
CA VAL A 11 0.81 10.21 -3.03
C VAL A 11 1.34 10.50 -1.63
N ARG A 12 0.81 11.55 -1.02
CA ARG A 12 1.04 11.87 0.38
C ARG A 12 0.05 11.11 1.24
N VAL A 13 0.56 10.36 2.20
CA VAL A 13 -0.24 9.58 3.14
C VAL A 13 0.11 10.02 4.55
N GLU A 14 -0.91 10.22 5.37
CA GLU A 14 -0.75 10.41 6.80
C GLU A 14 -1.02 9.08 7.50
N ALA A 15 -0.08 8.62 8.31
CA ALA A 15 -0.28 7.44 9.13
C ALA A 15 0.45 7.56 10.46
N ALA A 16 -0.23 7.16 11.54
CA ALA A 16 0.27 7.27 12.90
C ALA A 16 0.81 8.68 13.23
N GLY A 17 0.10 9.73 12.77
CA GLY A 17 0.47 11.13 12.97
C GLY A 17 1.72 11.59 12.21
N ARG A 18 2.19 10.83 11.22
CA ARG A 18 3.33 11.19 10.38
C ARG A 18 2.94 11.20 8.90
N PHE A 19 3.33 12.26 8.21
CA PHE A 19 3.21 12.36 6.75
C PHE A 19 4.35 11.62 6.06
N ARG A 20 4.03 10.89 5.00
CA ARG A 20 5.00 10.26 4.11
C ARG A 20 4.59 10.45 2.65
N VAL A 21 5.59 10.57 1.79
CA VAL A 21 5.41 10.57 0.34
C VAL A 21 5.73 9.17 -0.16
N ILE A 22 4.79 8.54 -0.84
CA ILE A 22 4.96 7.23 -1.45
C ILE A 22 5.02 7.41 -2.96
N SER A 23 6.16 7.08 -3.55
CA SER A 23 6.49 7.35 -4.96
C SER A 23 6.06 6.26 -5.93
N SER A 24 5.63 5.09 -5.43
CA SER A 24 5.19 3.98 -6.28
C SER A 24 4.24 3.04 -5.55
N THR A 25 3.44 2.30 -6.32
CA THR A 25 2.55 1.26 -5.77
C THR A 25 3.32 0.16 -5.05
N ARG A 26 4.55 -0.16 -5.49
CA ARG A 26 5.42 -1.12 -4.80
C ARG A 26 5.86 -0.61 -3.43
N ALA A 27 6.27 0.66 -3.35
CA ALA A 27 6.62 1.31 -2.08
C ALA A 27 5.41 1.39 -1.14
N ALA A 28 4.21 1.65 -1.69
CA ALA A 28 2.96 1.62 -0.93
C ALA A 28 2.71 0.23 -0.33
N ALA A 29 2.79 -0.81 -1.17
CA ALA A 29 2.54 -2.19 -0.77
C ALA A 29 3.50 -2.67 0.32
N GLN A 30 4.80 -2.37 0.18
CA GLN A 30 5.78 -2.68 1.22
C GLN A 30 5.44 -1.97 2.53
N TRP A 31 5.23 -0.65 2.47
CA TRP A 31 5.01 0.14 3.68
C TRP A 31 3.76 -0.32 4.45
N LEU A 32 2.66 -0.56 3.75
CA LEU A 32 1.42 -1.05 4.35
C LEU A 32 1.59 -2.44 4.99
N LEU A 33 2.39 -3.33 4.40
CA LEU A 33 2.61 -4.66 4.98
C LEU A 33 3.40 -4.64 6.30
N TYR A 34 4.33 -3.68 6.45
CA TYR A 34 5.23 -3.58 7.62
C TYR A 34 4.75 -2.60 8.70
N HIS A 35 3.99 -1.57 8.33
CA HIS A 35 3.68 -0.45 9.22
C HIS A 35 2.19 -0.24 9.48
N TRP A 36 1.30 -0.96 8.80
CA TRP A 36 -0.13 -0.89 9.10
C TRP A 36 -0.41 -1.49 10.49
N PRO A 37 -1.07 -0.76 11.41
CA PRO A 37 -1.37 -1.25 12.75
C PRO A 37 -2.31 -2.47 12.74
N THR A 38 -2.07 -3.42 13.64
CA THR A 38 -2.72 -4.74 13.70
C THR A 38 -4.23 -4.76 14.04
N GLU A 39 -4.95 -3.64 13.92
CA GLU A 39 -6.40 -3.62 14.06
C GLU A 39 -7.03 -4.45 12.92
N GLY A 40 -7.29 -5.71 13.26
CA GLY A 40 -7.67 -6.77 12.35
C GLY A 40 -9.14 -6.66 11.97
N GLY A 41 -9.40 -6.73 10.67
CA GLY A 41 -10.72 -6.80 10.09
C GLY A 41 -10.65 -7.34 8.65
N PRO A 42 -11.80 -7.65 8.02
CA PRO A 42 -11.88 -8.11 6.64
C PRO A 42 -11.16 -7.18 5.64
N GLU A 43 -11.26 -5.87 5.86
CA GLU A 43 -10.67 -4.81 5.04
C GLU A 43 -9.14 -4.82 5.17
N HIS A 44 -8.61 -4.99 6.39
CA HIS A 44 -7.19 -5.13 6.63
C HIS A 44 -6.63 -6.38 5.92
N ARG A 45 -7.37 -7.51 5.97
CA ARG A 45 -6.98 -8.72 5.24
C ARG A 45 -6.97 -8.50 3.73
N ALA A 46 -8.01 -7.86 3.18
CA ALA A 46 -8.08 -7.54 1.75
C ALA A 46 -6.94 -6.63 1.31
N ALA A 47 -6.63 -5.58 2.07
CA ALA A 47 -5.52 -4.67 1.81
C ALA A 47 -4.17 -5.41 1.79
N ARG A 48 -3.92 -6.30 2.76
CA ARG A 48 -2.69 -7.11 2.79
C ARG A 48 -2.57 -8.06 1.61
N LEU A 49 -3.67 -8.66 1.16
CA LEU A 49 -3.67 -9.54 -0.03
C LEU A 49 -3.33 -8.75 -1.30
N ALA A 50 -3.95 -7.57 -1.47
CA ALA A 50 -3.65 -6.68 -2.59
C ALA A 50 -2.19 -6.23 -2.60
N CYS A 51 -1.65 -5.84 -1.44
CA CYS A 51 -0.24 -5.46 -1.32
C CYS A 51 0.69 -6.63 -1.67
N ASN A 52 0.40 -7.84 -1.20
CA ASN A 52 1.19 -9.02 -1.55
C ASN A 52 1.15 -9.34 -3.05
N ALA A 53 0.01 -9.16 -3.72
CA ALA A 53 -0.11 -9.37 -5.16
C ALA A 53 0.78 -8.39 -5.95
N VAL A 54 0.87 -7.12 -5.52
CA VAL A 54 1.76 -6.11 -6.12
C VAL A 54 3.24 -6.50 -6.00
N LEU A 55 3.66 -7.15 -4.91
CA LEU A 55 5.07 -7.50 -4.69
C LEU A 55 5.52 -8.79 -5.40
N LYS A 56 4.56 -9.65 -5.76
CA LYS A 56 4.80 -10.95 -6.44
C LYS A 56 4.85 -10.84 -7.97
N ASN A 57 4.39 -9.72 -8.53
CA ASN A 57 4.59 -9.32 -9.92
C ASN A 57 5.88 -8.50 -10.07
#